data_AF-A0A7R9M0D9-F1
#
_entry.id   AF-A0A7R9M0D9-F1
#
_cell.length_a   1.000
_cell.length_b   1.000
_cell.length_c   1.000
_cell.angle_alpha   90.00
_cell.angle_beta   90.00
_cell.angle_gamma   90.00
#
_symmetry.space_group_name_H-M   'P 1'
#
loop_
_entity.id
_entity.type
_entity.pdbx_description
1 polymer ?
#
loop_
_entity_poly.entity_id
_entity_poly.type
_entity_poly.pdbx_seq_one_letter_code
_entity_poly.pdbx_strand_id
1 'polypeptide(L)'
;MGHPRLVNALSELYSRLTGLKIEPMTDVLITSGAYQALYCAFAAYVNPGDEVIIIEPYFDCYEPMTRLAGGTPVFVPLRPKQPTAGGDSQSLSSADWRLDPQELESKFSPKTKFIIVNTPNNPLGKVYSREELELIGRLCHKYDCLVVMDEVYEWLAYGGVTHT
;
A
#
# COMPACT_ATOMS: atom_id res chain seq x y z
N MET A 1 5.85 16.20 17.24
CA MET A 1 4.89 15.65 18.24
C MET A 1 3.50 16.05 17.83
N GLY A 2 2.55 15.12 17.83
CA GLY A 2 1.15 15.39 17.45
C GLY A 2 0.41 16.17 18.53
N HIS A 3 -0.53 17.04 18.12
CA HIS A 3 -1.37 17.75 19.08
C HIS A 3 -2.24 16.74 19.87
N PRO A 4 -2.26 16.76 21.21
CA PRO A 4 -2.92 15.72 22.02
C PRO A 4 -4.38 15.48 21.63
N ARG A 5 -5.15 16.55 21.37
CA ARG A 5 -6.54 16.42 20.91
C ARG A 5 -6.68 15.65 19.59
N LEU A 6 -5.75 15.82 18.66
CA LEU A 6 -5.81 15.20 17.33
C LEU A 6 -5.48 13.72 17.40
N VAL A 7 -4.39 13.36 18.09
CA VAL A 7 -3.97 11.95 18.20
C VAL A 7 -5.01 11.09 18.92
N ASN A 8 -5.70 11.63 19.94
CA ASN A 8 -6.80 10.95 20.61
C ASN A 8 -8.00 10.73 19.66
N ALA A 9 -8.37 11.74 18.87
CA ALA A 9 -9.47 11.62 17.92
C ALA A 9 -9.19 10.58 16.82
N LEU A 10 -7.95 10.54 16.31
CA LEU A 10 -7.52 9.55 15.32
C LEU A 10 -7.46 8.15 15.92
N SER A 11 -6.90 8.00 17.12
CA SER A 11 -6.88 6.72 17.85
C SER A 11 -8.30 6.17 18.02
N GLU A 12 -9.25 6.99 18.46
CA GLU A 12 -10.64 6.57 18.66
C GLU A 12 -11.31 6.16 17.33
N LEU A 13 -11.11 6.92 16.26
CA LEU A 13 -11.65 6.64 14.94
C LEU A 13 -11.09 5.33 14.38
N TYR A 14 -9.77 5.21 14.26
CA TYR A 14 -9.14 4.05 13.64
C TYR A 14 -9.24 2.80 14.51
N SER A 15 -9.35 2.93 15.84
CA SER A 15 -9.63 1.77 16.69
C SER A 15 -10.99 1.15 16.36
N ARG A 16 -12.01 1.98 16.07
CA ARG A 16 -13.33 1.48 15.64
C ARG A 16 -13.30 0.88 14.24
N LEU A 17 -12.59 1.51 13.30
CA LEU A 17 -12.56 1.06 11.90
C LEU A 17 -11.80 -0.27 11.75
N THR A 18 -10.68 -0.41 12.43
CA THR A 18 -9.83 -1.59 12.34
C THR A 18 -10.20 -2.70 13.34
N GLY A 19 -10.94 -2.35 14.40
CA GLY A 19 -11.20 -3.25 15.53
C GLY A 19 -9.99 -3.48 16.43
N LEU A 20 -8.88 -2.77 16.20
CA LEU A 20 -7.65 -2.85 17.00
C LEU A 20 -7.62 -1.74 18.06
N LYS A 21 -6.92 -1.96 19.17
CA LYS A 21 -6.65 -0.88 20.14
C LYS A 21 -5.44 -0.08 19.66
N ILE A 22 -5.66 1.17 19.28
CA ILE A 22 -4.58 2.08 18.84
C ILE A 22 -4.24 3.04 19.98
N GLU A 23 -3.00 3.01 20.47
CA GLU A 23 -2.54 3.90 21.53
C GLU A 23 -2.11 5.26 20.96
N PRO A 24 -2.76 6.37 21.34
CA PRO A 24 -2.57 7.67 20.70
C PRO A 24 -1.15 8.24 20.82
N MET A 25 -0.40 7.83 21.85
CA MET A 25 0.94 8.36 22.14
C MET A 25 2.08 7.51 21.57
N THR A 26 1.81 6.28 21.15
CA THR A 26 2.84 5.34 20.65
C THR A 26 2.57 4.87 19.22
N ASP A 27 1.31 4.79 18.83
CA ASP A 27 0.90 4.17 17.56
C ASP A 27 0.45 5.22 16.52
N VAL A 28 0.35 6.50 16.93
CA VAL A 28 -0.06 7.61 16.05
C VAL A 28 1.04 8.66 15.96
N LEU A 29 1.51 8.91 14.73
CA LEU A 29 2.43 9.99 14.41
C LEU A 29 1.77 11.00 13.47
N ILE A 30 1.70 12.27 13.90
CA ILE A 30 1.25 13.37 13.03
C ILE A 30 2.42 13.93 12.25
N THR A 31 2.24 14.08 10.94
CA THR A 31 3.20 14.65 9.99
C THR A 31 2.57 15.76 9.15
N SER A 32 3.39 16.50 8.42
CA SER A 32 2.98 17.46 7.39
C SER A 32 2.46 16.73 6.15
N GLY A 33 1.25 16.19 6.28
CA GLY A 33 0.59 15.41 5.23
C GLY A 33 1.18 14.00 5.06
N ALA A 34 0.51 13.22 4.20
CA ALA A 34 0.89 11.84 3.90
C ALA A 34 2.28 11.74 3.26
N TYR A 35 2.69 12.73 2.47
CA TYR A 35 4.02 12.77 1.86
C TYR A 35 5.14 12.71 2.90
N GLN A 36 5.01 13.45 4.01
CA GLN A 36 5.99 13.36 5.10
C GLN A 36 5.83 12.07 5.91
N ALA A 37 4.60 11.53 6.06
CA ALA A 37 4.40 10.23 6.70
C ALA A 37 5.15 9.11 5.97
N LEU A 38 5.00 9.06 4.64
CA LEU A 38 5.76 8.18 3.76
C LEU A 38 7.25 8.41 3.96
N TYR A 39 7.74 9.65 3.80
CA TYR A 39 9.16 9.95 4.00
C TYR A 39 9.70 9.42 5.34
N CYS A 40 8.97 9.61 6.44
CA CYS A 40 9.33 9.07 7.76
C CYS A 40 9.41 7.54 7.76
N ALA A 41 8.45 6.84 7.13
CA ALA A 41 8.48 5.38 7.02
C ALA A 41 9.69 4.88 6.22
N PHE A 42 9.96 5.46 5.04
CA PHE A 42 11.11 5.11 4.22
C PHE A 42 12.43 5.37 4.98
N ALA A 43 12.59 6.56 5.57
CA ALA A 43 13.81 6.93 6.29
C ALA A 43 14.03 6.12 7.58
N ALA A 44 12.97 5.61 8.22
CA ALA A 44 13.08 4.83 9.45
C ALA A 44 13.42 3.35 9.22
N TYR A 45 12.91 2.76 8.13
CA TYR A 45 12.97 1.31 7.94
C TYR A 45 13.92 0.85 6.83
N VAL A 46 14.19 1.68 5.81
CA VAL A 46 15.02 1.31 4.66
C VAL A 46 16.48 1.68 4.91
N ASN A 47 17.38 0.72 4.69
CA ASN A 47 18.82 0.88 4.76
C ASN A 47 19.48 0.61 3.40
N PRO A 48 20.75 1.05 3.21
CA PRO A 48 21.52 0.68 2.03
C PRO A 48 21.54 -0.84 1.78
N GLY A 49 21.09 -1.26 0.61
CA GLY A 49 21.02 -2.67 0.19
C GLY A 49 19.69 -3.37 0.46
N ASP A 50 18.75 -2.73 1.16
CA ASP A 50 17.37 -3.21 1.27
C ASP A 50 16.61 -3.05 -0.05
N GLU A 51 15.63 -3.93 -0.29
CA GLU A 51 14.72 -3.86 -1.43
C GLU A 51 13.33 -3.38 -0.98
N VAL A 52 12.73 -2.46 -1.74
CA VAL A 52 11.34 -2.02 -1.53
C VAL A 52 10.51 -2.42 -2.74
N ILE A 53 9.47 -3.22 -2.53
CA ILE A 53 8.57 -3.61 -3.61
C ILE A 53 7.56 -2.50 -3.87
N ILE A 54 7.49 -2.04 -5.11
CA ILE A 54 6.59 -0.96 -5.57
C ILE A 54 5.66 -1.51 -6.64
N ILE A 55 4.36 -1.43 -6.40
CA ILE A 55 3.33 -1.89 -7.35
C ILE A 55 3.06 -0.80 -8.40
N GLU A 56 3.21 -1.13 -9.68
CA GLU A 56 2.99 -0.20 -10.79
C GLU A 56 1.54 -0.24 -11.30
N PRO A 57 0.97 0.90 -11.73
CA PRO A 57 1.50 2.26 -11.59
C PRO A 57 1.39 2.75 -10.13
N TYR A 58 2.33 3.59 -9.73
CA TYR A 58 2.48 4.06 -8.34
C TYR A 58 2.39 5.58 -8.25
N PHE A 59 2.13 6.07 -7.03
CA PHE A 59 2.33 7.47 -6.70
C PHE A 59 3.83 7.78 -6.70
N ASP A 60 4.21 8.80 -7.47
CA ASP A 60 5.56 9.03 -7.99
C ASP A 60 6.65 9.16 -6.93
N CYS A 61 6.29 9.48 -5.68
CA CYS A 61 7.25 9.70 -4.62
C CYS A 61 7.89 8.42 -4.03
N TYR A 62 7.30 7.24 -4.24
CA TYR A 62 7.79 6.00 -3.62
C TYR A 62 9.19 5.62 -4.10
N GLU A 63 9.44 5.75 -5.41
CA GLU A 63 10.74 5.44 -6.01
C GLU A 63 11.87 6.36 -5.50
N PRO A 64 11.76 7.71 -5.58
CA PRO A 64 12.80 8.59 -5.08
C PRO A 64 13.00 8.47 -3.56
N MET A 65 11.94 8.23 -2.77
CA MET A 65 12.09 7.98 -1.33
C MET A 65 12.87 6.69 -1.03
N THR A 66 12.62 5.62 -1.80
CA THR A 66 13.40 4.37 -1.72
C THR A 66 14.88 4.63 -1.96
N ARG A 67 15.19 5.29 -3.08
CA ARG A 67 16.57 5.57 -3.48
C ARG A 67 17.27 6.51 -2.52
N LEU A 68 16.57 7.51 -1.99
CA LEU A 68 17.10 8.47 -1.02
C LEU A 68 17.53 7.79 0.28
N ALA A 69 16.83 6.74 0.71
CA ALA A 69 17.20 5.92 1.86
C ALA A 69 18.31 4.88 1.56
N GLY A 70 18.81 4.83 0.32
CA GLY A 70 19.82 3.85 -0.12
C GLY A 70 19.25 2.48 -0.51
N GLY A 71 17.92 2.32 -0.50
CA GLY A 71 17.25 1.10 -0.93
C GLY A 71 17.18 0.97 -2.45
N THR A 72 16.83 -0.24 -2.89
CA THR A 72 16.59 -0.59 -4.29
C THR A 72 15.09 -0.76 -4.55
N PRO A 73 14.47 0.04 -5.43
CA PRO A 73 13.08 -0.19 -5.82
C PRO A 73 12.98 -1.45 -6.69
N VAL A 74 12.06 -2.34 -6.33
CA VAL A 74 11.72 -3.57 -7.06
C VAL A 74 10.29 -3.47 -7.56
N PHE A 75 10.12 -3.35 -8.87
CA PHE A 75 8.81 -3.08 -9.46
C PHE A 75 8.02 -4.35 -9.77
N VAL A 76 6.70 -4.30 -9.54
CA VAL A 76 5.73 -5.32 -9.96
C VAL A 76 4.50 -4.65 -10.60
N PRO A 77 4.15 -4.95 -11.85
CA PRO A 77 3.04 -4.28 -12.51
C PRO A 77 1.69 -4.90 -12.19
N LEU A 78 0.68 -4.05 -11.99
CA LEU A 78 -0.71 -4.44 -12.20
C LEU A 78 -0.94 -4.64 -13.70
N ARG A 79 -1.57 -5.77 -14.05
CA ARG A 79 -1.91 -6.09 -15.44
C ARG A 79 -3.42 -6.05 -15.61
N PRO A 80 -3.93 -5.40 -16.67
CA PRO A 80 -5.36 -5.47 -16.97
C PRO A 80 -5.71 -6.90 -17.38
N LYS A 81 -6.84 -7.40 -16.91
CA LYS A 81 -7.40 -8.68 -17.32
C LYS A 81 -7.56 -8.69 -18.85
N GLN A 82 -7.05 -9.72 -19.51
CA GLN A 82 -7.20 -9.83 -20.96
C GLN A 82 -8.69 -9.92 -21.33
N PRO A 83 -9.13 -9.24 -22.41
CA PRO A 83 -10.48 -9.42 -22.93
C PRO A 83 -10.69 -10.90 -23.30
N THR A 84 -11.78 -11.50 -22.82
CA THR A 84 -12.18 -12.82 -23.31
C THR A 84 -12.64 -12.67 -24.76
N ALA A 85 -12.09 -13.50 -25.66
CA ALA A 85 -12.49 -13.51 -27.07
C ALA A 85 -14.01 -13.73 -27.19
N GLY A 86 -14.73 -12.72 -27.70
CA GLY A 86 -16.18 -12.79 -27.95
C GLY A 86 -17.08 -11.90 -27.08
N GLY A 87 -16.52 -11.05 -26.20
CA GLY A 87 -17.31 -10.08 -25.44
C GLY A 87 -17.39 -8.73 -26.16
N ASP A 88 -18.60 -8.16 -26.25
CA ASP A 88 -18.83 -6.76 -26.61
C ASP A 88 -17.86 -5.84 -25.82
N SER A 89 -17.43 -4.75 -26.45
CA SER A 89 -16.51 -3.73 -25.90
C SER A 89 -16.96 -3.23 -24.52
N GLN A 90 -16.67 -3.98 -23.45
CA GLN A 90 -16.94 -3.56 -22.09
C GLN A 90 -15.83 -2.61 -21.66
N SER A 91 -16.22 -1.47 -21.08
CA SER A 91 -15.28 -0.55 -20.45
C SER A 91 -14.52 -1.29 -19.37
N LEU A 92 -13.18 -1.28 -19.43
CA LEU A 92 -12.34 -1.74 -18.34
C LEU A 92 -12.63 -0.90 -17.10
N SER A 93 -12.75 -1.57 -15.96
CA SER A 93 -12.82 -0.97 -14.63
C SER A 93 -11.47 -1.04 -13.92
N SER A 94 -11.30 -0.29 -12.84
CA SER A 94 -10.08 -0.37 -12.02
C SER A 94 -9.88 -1.76 -11.38
N ALA A 95 -10.97 -2.52 -11.17
CA ALA A 95 -10.93 -3.89 -10.63
C ALA A 95 -10.40 -4.94 -11.63
N ASP A 96 -10.35 -4.59 -12.92
CA ASP A 96 -9.78 -5.45 -13.96
C ASP A 96 -8.25 -5.42 -13.94
N TRP A 97 -7.64 -4.43 -13.29
CA TRP A 97 -6.20 -4.38 -13.05
C TRP A 97 -5.84 -5.25 -11.85
N ARG A 98 -5.00 -6.27 -12.05
CA ARG A 98 -4.71 -7.29 -11.03
C ARG A 98 -3.22 -7.58 -10.94
N LEU A 99 -2.80 -8.00 -9.74
CA LEU A 99 -1.47 -8.58 -9.54
C LEU A 99 -1.49 -10.03 -10.04
N ASP A 100 -0.44 -10.41 -10.77
CA ASP A 100 -0.13 -11.82 -10.97
C ASP A 100 0.52 -12.37 -9.68
N PRO A 101 -0.06 -13.40 -9.02
CA PRO A 101 0.48 -13.91 -7.76
C PRO A 101 1.90 -14.47 -7.86
N GLN A 102 2.24 -15.11 -8.99
CA GLN A 102 3.57 -15.68 -9.20
C GLN A 102 4.59 -14.58 -9.49
N GLU A 103 4.21 -13.59 -10.30
CA GLU A 103 5.04 -12.42 -10.56
C GLU A 103 5.31 -11.64 -9.28
N LEU A 104 4.28 -11.43 -8.45
CA LEU A 104 4.41 -10.78 -7.14
C LEU A 104 5.37 -11.54 -6.23
N GLU A 105 5.14 -12.85 -6.02
CA GLU A 105 5.99 -13.68 -5.16
C GLU A 105 7.45 -13.69 -5.64
N SER A 106 7.69 -13.66 -6.96
CA SER A 106 9.05 -13.63 -7.53
C SER A 106 9.84 -12.36 -7.18
N LYS A 107 9.17 -11.29 -6.71
CA LYS A 107 9.84 -10.04 -6.29
C LYS A 107 10.30 -10.06 -4.84
N PHE A 108 9.81 -10.99 -4.03
CA PHE A 108 10.23 -11.10 -2.65
C PHE A 108 11.56 -11.84 -2.54
N SER A 109 12.44 -11.33 -1.69
CA SER A 109 13.75 -11.88 -1.39
C SER A 109 14.09 -11.67 0.09
N PRO A 110 15.17 -12.28 0.62
CA PRO A 110 15.66 -11.98 1.97
C PRO A 110 16.09 -10.52 2.18
N LYS A 111 16.20 -9.71 1.11
CA LYS A 111 16.49 -8.28 1.19
C LYS A 111 15.24 -7.40 1.18
N THR A 112 14.06 -7.98 0.95
CA THR A 112 12.81 -7.22 0.91
C THR A 112 12.54 -6.62 2.30
N LYS A 113 12.60 -5.29 2.40
CA LYS A 113 12.30 -4.57 3.64
C LYS A 113 10.81 -4.34 3.80
N PHE A 114 10.16 -3.85 2.76
CA PHE A 114 8.71 -3.77 2.70
C PHE A 114 8.17 -3.72 1.29
N ILE A 115 6.88 -3.99 1.18
CA ILE A 115 6.05 -3.66 0.03
C ILE A 115 5.16 -2.46 0.38
N ILE A 116 5.03 -1.52 -0.55
CA ILE A 116 4.09 -0.41 -0.43
C ILE A 116 2.82 -0.69 -1.24
N VAL A 117 1.66 -0.56 -0.60
CA VAL A 117 0.35 -0.77 -1.18
C VAL A 117 -0.43 0.53 -1.07
N ASN A 118 -0.91 1.03 -2.20
CA ASN A 118 -1.77 2.21 -2.23
C ASN A 118 -3.18 1.81 -2.65
N THR A 119 -4.12 1.92 -1.72
CA THR A 119 -5.52 1.52 -1.89
C THR A 119 -6.43 2.51 -1.15
N PRO A 120 -7.46 3.09 -1.81
CA PRO A 120 -7.65 3.14 -3.25
C PRO A 120 -6.42 3.72 -3.99
N ASN A 121 -6.05 3.10 -5.12
CA ASN A 121 -4.82 3.39 -5.84
C ASN A 121 -4.90 4.70 -6.64
N ASN A 122 -3.83 5.49 -6.60
CA ASN A 122 -3.51 6.52 -7.59
C ASN A 122 -2.41 5.97 -8.52
N PRO A 123 -2.59 5.97 -9.86
CA PRO A 123 -3.63 6.67 -10.63
C PRO A 123 -4.87 5.85 -11.03
N LEU A 124 -4.93 4.54 -10.78
CA LEU A 124 -5.95 3.69 -11.39
C LEU A 124 -7.34 3.78 -10.75
N GLY A 125 -7.45 4.29 -9.52
CA GLY A 125 -8.66 4.19 -8.71
C GLY A 125 -9.00 2.76 -8.30
N LYS A 126 -8.01 1.85 -8.29
CA LYS A 126 -8.22 0.44 -7.88
C LYS A 126 -8.36 0.36 -6.37
N VAL A 127 -9.45 -0.21 -5.90
CA VAL A 127 -9.56 -0.69 -4.52
C VAL A 127 -9.14 -2.15 -4.53
N TYR A 128 -8.17 -2.51 -3.68
CA TYR A 128 -7.69 -3.89 -3.60
C TYR A 128 -8.74 -4.78 -2.93
N SER A 129 -8.93 -5.98 -3.47
CA SER A 129 -9.82 -6.95 -2.85
C SER A 129 -9.19 -7.58 -1.60
N ARG A 130 -10.02 -8.12 -0.71
CA ARG A 130 -9.54 -8.87 0.46
C ARG A 130 -8.58 -10.00 0.07
N GLU A 131 -8.85 -10.71 -1.02
CA GLU A 131 -8.01 -11.81 -1.50
C GLU A 131 -6.63 -11.32 -1.95
N GLU A 132 -6.56 -10.15 -2.60
CA GLU A 132 -5.30 -9.51 -2.99
C GLU A 132 -4.51 -9.05 -1.76
N LEU A 133 -5.18 -8.43 -0.77
CA LEU A 133 -4.54 -7.99 0.48
C LEU A 133 -4.06 -9.18 1.33
N GLU A 134 -4.82 -10.26 1.42
CA GLU A 134 -4.42 -11.48 2.11
C GLU A 134 -3.21 -12.15 1.42
N LEU A 135 -3.13 -12.10 0.08
CA LEU A 135 -1.94 -12.56 -0.64
C LEU A 135 -0.71 -11.77 -0.25
N ILE A 136 -0.80 -10.44 -0.25
CA ILE A 136 0.29 -9.56 0.16
C ILE A 136 0.69 -9.86 1.62
N GLY A 137 -0.29 -9.97 2.53
CA GLY A 137 -0.04 -10.30 3.93
C GLY A 137 0.65 -11.65 4.14
N ARG A 138 0.25 -12.69 3.39
CA ARG A 138 0.92 -14.01 3.44
C ARG A 138 2.37 -13.94 2.97
N LEU A 139 2.65 -13.18 1.91
CA LEU A 139 4.01 -13.01 1.40
C LEU A 139 4.86 -12.20 2.40
N CYS A 140 4.33 -11.11 2.97
CA CYS A 140 5.03 -10.36 4.00
C CYS A 140 5.38 -11.22 5.22
N HIS A 141 4.44 -12.08 5.64
CA HIS A 141 4.69 -13.03 6.71
C HIS A 141 5.76 -14.08 6.34
N LYS A 142 5.71 -14.63 5.11
CA LYS A 142 6.67 -15.64 4.63
C LYS A 142 8.10 -15.11 4.54
N TYR A 143 8.27 -13.86 4.11
CA TYR A 143 9.58 -13.24 3.89
C TYR A 143 10.03 -12.32 5.03
N ASP A 144 9.26 -12.26 6.12
CA ASP A 144 9.53 -11.44 7.31
C ASP A 144 9.80 -9.96 6.96
N CYS A 145 8.92 -9.38 6.14
CA CYS A 145 9.00 -7.98 5.73
C CYS A 145 7.76 -7.18 6.14
N LEU A 146 7.87 -5.85 6.15
CA LEU A 146 6.77 -4.97 6.52
C LEU A 146 5.84 -4.72 5.31
N VAL A 147 4.65 -4.19 5.60
CA VAL A 147 3.75 -3.59 4.61
C VAL A 147 3.52 -2.13 4.98
N VAL A 148 3.64 -1.23 4.00
CA VAL A 148 3.26 0.17 4.13
C VAL A 148 1.96 0.38 3.36
N MET A 149 0.87 0.70 4.08
CA MET A 149 -0.43 0.98 3.48
C MET A 149 -0.61 2.50 3.32
N ASP A 150 -0.66 2.97 2.08
CA ASP A 150 -1.04 4.35 1.75
C ASP A 150 -2.53 4.40 1.40
N GLU A 151 -3.33 4.86 2.37
CA GLU A 151 -4.79 4.82 2.33
C GLU A 151 -5.43 6.22 2.36
N VAL A 152 -4.76 7.25 1.83
CA VAL A 152 -5.28 8.64 1.82
C VAL A 152 -6.65 8.80 1.17
N TYR A 153 -7.07 7.83 0.36
CA TYR A 153 -8.35 7.81 -0.34
C TYR A 153 -9.37 6.84 0.28
N GLU A 154 -9.16 6.32 1.49
CA GLU A 154 -10.00 5.29 2.15
C GLU A 154 -11.52 5.58 2.10
N TRP A 155 -11.90 6.86 2.14
CA TRP A 155 -13.31 7.31 2.11
C TRP A 155 -13.88 7.51 0.69
N LEU A 156 -13.08 7.32 -0.36
CA LEU A 156 -13.43 7.60 -1.76
C LEU A 156 -13.58 6.32 -2.59
N ALA A 157 -14.28 5.32 -2.05
CA ALA A 157 -14.68 4.12 -2.78
C ALA A 157 -16.09 4.28 -3.38
N TYR A 158 -16.29 3.81 -4.62
CA TYR A 158 -17.54 3.96 -5.38
C TYR A 158 -18.06 2.62 -5.90
N GLY A 159 -19.31 2.59 -6.37
CA GLY A 159 -19.86 1.43 -7.09
C GLY A 159 -20.12 0.19 -6.21
N GLY A 160 -20.32 0.37 -4.90
CA GLY A 160 -20.54 -0.73 -3.95
C GLY A 160 -19.26 -1.46 -3.53
N VAL A 161 -18.09 -0.99 -3.98
CA VAL A 161 -16.79 -1.52 -3.55
C VAL A 161 -16.49 -1.00 -2.14
N THR A 162 -16.09 -1.90 -1.24
CA THR A 162 -15.74 -1.57 0.14
C THR A 162 -14.23 -1.56 0.31
N HIS A 163 -13.68 -0.45 0.79
CA HIS A 163 -12.31 -0.40 1.30
C HIS A 163 -12.26 -1.20 2.60
N THR A 164 -11.39 -2.20 2.67
CA THR A 164 -11.41 -3.26 3.70
C THR A 164 -10.11 -3.32 4.46
#